data_AF-A0A518G7V2-F1
#
_entry.id   AF-A0A518G7V2-F1
#
_cell.length_a   1.000
_cell.length_b   1.000
_cell.length_c   1.000
_cell.angle_alpha   90.00
_cell.angle_beta   90.00
_cell.angle_gamma   90.00
#
_symmetry.space_group_name_H-M   'P 1'
#
loop_
_entity.id
_entity.type
_entity.pdbx_description
1 polymer ?
#
loop_
_entity_poly.entity_id
_entity_poly.type
_entity_poly.pdbx_seq_one_letter_code
_entity_poly.pdbx_strand_id
1 'polypeptide(L)'
;MRMLSTGSLTLAYLFLSVSTSQAEQFVLFDTTFTFTKADADNSKPSPSHYYVKGAKLNAQRPEDWTAPVDYRNGTVHVRLEVIEKPPGSEPTTWSVCYIPNKGQNHGYGCIGTDVYKEVGVYEKDIDMTKFWQHDDIVWTEGIKEMHLVIKDNSGGQGHAHKRPDHEKFFPTKVRMTIVQVSKGAKYDPKQLPNLPPAPLDGKP
;
A
#
# COMPACT_ATOMS: atom_id res chain seq x y z
N MET A 1 57.40 -50.23 -21.41
CA MET A 1 57.21 -48.80 -21.69
C MET A 1 55.75 -48.59 -22.10
N ARG A 2 54.86 -48.25 -21.15
CA ARG A 2 53.43 -48.01 -21.41
C ARG A 2 53.17 -46.52 -21.19
N MET A 3 52.83 -45.80 -22.25
CA MET A 3 52.34 -44.42 -22.18
C MET A 3 50.86 -44.45 -21.80
N LEU A 4 50.50 -43.80 -20.70
CA LEU A 4 49.11 -43.48 -20.35
C LEU A 4 48.88 -42.02 -20.74
N SER A 5 48.01 -41.82 -21.74
CA SER A 5 47.52 -40.52 -22.16
C SER A 5 46.34 -40.12 -21.27
N THR A 6 46.51 -39.08 -20.46
CA THR A 6 45.45 -38.46 -19.65
C THR A 6 44.72 -37.42 -20.50
N GLY A 7 43.57 -37.81 -21.05
CA GLY A 7 42.61 -36.88 -21.66
C GLY A 7 41.92 -36.04 -20.59
N SER A 8 42.10 -34.73 -20.64
CA SER A 8 41.37 -33.78 -19.79
C SER A 8 39.96 -33.56 -20.35
N LEU A 9 38.93 -33.99 -19.62
CA LEU A 9 37.54 -33.60 -19.87
C LEU A 9 37.29 -32.23 -19.22
N THR A 10 37.13 -31.20 -20.04
CA THR A 10 36.67 -29.87 -19.60
C THR A 10 35.14 -29.88 -19.52
N LEU A 11 34.57 -29.93 -18.32
CA LEU A 11 33.12 -29.86 -18.10
C LEU A 11 32.70 -28.38 -18.04
N ALA A 12 32.09 -27.88 -19.12
CA ALA A 12 31.53 -26.53 -19.16
C ALA A 12 30.19 -26.49 -18.39
N TYR A 13 30.19 -25.89 -17.20
CA TYR A 13 28.96 -25.61 -16.44
C TYR A 13 28.25 -24.39 -17.04
N LEU A 14 27.15 -24.63 -17.76
CA LEU A 14 26.23 -23.59 -18.18
C LEU A 14 25.43 -23.14 -16.93
N PHE A 15 25.80 -22.01 -16.33
CA PHE A 15 24.99 -21.37 -15.30
C PHE A 15 23.73 -20.80 -15.95
N LEU A 16 22.64 -21.57 -15.95
CA LEU A 16 21.30 -21.05 -16.17
C LEU A 16 20.97 -20.11 -15.01
N SER A 17 21.22 -18.82 -15.18
CA SER A 17 20.71 -17.78 -14.30
C SER A 17 19.18 -17.84 -14.35
N VAL A 18 18.59 -18.39 -13.30
CA VAL A 18 17.14 -18.34 -13.09
C VAL A 18 16.79 -16.88 -12.83
N SER A 19 16.40 -16.16 -13.88
CA SER A 19 15.79 -14.86 -13.76
C SER A 19 14.47 -15.06 -13.00
N THR A 20 14.46 -14.74 -11.71
CA THR A 20 13.21 -14.67 -10.97
C THR A 20 12.41 -13.54 -11.62
N SER A 21 11.32 -13.90 -12.32
CA SER A 21 10.40 -12.91 -12.87
C SER A 21 9.71 -12.24 -11.68
N GLN A 22 10.26 -11.12 -11.24
CA GLN A 22 9.62 -10.25 -10.27
C GLN A 22 8.50 -9.50 -10.97
N ALA A 23 7.34 -9.41 -10.34
CA ALA A 23 6.20 -8.73 -10.93
C ALA A 23 6.50 -7.22 -11.11
N GLU A 24 5.94 -6.58 -12.13
CA GLU A 24 6.00 -5.12 -12.27
C GLU A 24 5.05 -4.43 -11.30
N GLN A 25 4.03 -5.13 -10.83
CA GLN A 25 3.12 -4.66 -9.80
C GLN A 25 2.65 -5.79 -8.89
N PHE A 26 2.20 -5.44 -7.68
CA PHE A 26 1.57 -6.39 -6.77
C PHE A 26 0.57 -5.71 -5.84
N VAL A 27 -0.45 -6.46 -5.39
CA VAL A 27 -1.36 -6.00 -4.33
C VAL A 27 -0.61 -6.04 -3.01
N LEU A 28 -0.42 -4.89 -2.36
CA LEU A 28 0.16 -4.85 -1.02
C LEU A 28 -0.87 -5.29 0.02
N PHE A 29 -2.10 -4.79 -0.09
CA PHE A 29 -3.25 -5.30 0.65
C PHE A 29 -4.56 -4.97 -0.07
N ASP A 30 -5.59 -5.74 0.28
CA ASP A 30 -6.98 -5.49 -0.08
C ASP A 30 -7.83 -5.82 1.15
N THR A 31 -8.42 -4.81 1.78
CA THR A 31 -9.14 -5.00 3.04
C THR A 31 -10.45 -4.23 3.06
N THR A 32 -11.52 -4.95 3.37
CA THR A 32 -12.84 -4.38 3.70
C THR A 32 -12.99 -4.30 5.20
N PHE A 33 -13.37 -3.14 5.72
CA PHE A 33 -13.59 -2.93 7.14
C PHE A 33 -14.62 -1.83 7.40
N THR A 34 -15.37 -2.00 8.48
CA THR A 34 -16.12 -0.92 9.12
C THR A 34 -15.22 -0.31 10.19
N PHE A 35 -15.11 1.01 10.20
CA PHE A 35 -14.36 1.76 11.20
C PHE A 35 -15.32 2.65 11.98
N THR A 36 -15.42 2.39 13.28
CA THR A 36 -16.31 3.11 14.20
C THR A 36 -15.54 4.14 15.01
N LYS A 37 -16.27 5.04 15.69
CA LYS A 37 -15.66 5.97 16.65
C LYS A 37 -14.96 5.23 17.77
N ALA A 38 -15.56 4.13 18.25
CA ALA A 38 -14.99 3.29 19.30
C ALA A 38 -13.68 2.64 18.83
N ASP A 39 -13.60 2.16 17.59
CA ASP A 39 -12.35 1.64 17.02
C ASP A 39 -11.28 2.73 16.97
N ALA A 40 -11.65 3.93 16.51
CA ALA A 40 -10.73 5.06 16.45
C ALA A 40 -10.24 5.49 17.84
N ASP A 41 -11.07 5.51 18.87
CA ASP A 41 -10.63 5.94 20.20
C ASP A 41 -9.78 4.89 20.93
N ASN A 42 -10.06 3.61 20.66
CA ASN A 42 -9.51 2.51 21.44
C ASN A 42 -8.42 1.72 20.72
N SER A 43 -8.13 2.01 19.45
CA SER A 43 -7.11 1.26 18.71
C SER A 43 -5.73 1.37 19.34
N LYS A 44 -4.97 0.28 19.23
CA LYS A 44 -3.64 0.11 19.84
C LYS A 44 -2.62 -0.33 18.80
N PRO A 45 -1.36 0.17 18.90
CA PRO A 45 -0.81 1.00 19.99
C PRO A 45 -1.29 2.47 20.03
N SER A 46 -1.81 3.00 18.93
CA SER A 46 -2.16 4.42 18.80
C SER A 46 -3.63 4.58 18.36
N PRO A 47 -4.39 5.50 18.99
CA PRO A 47 -5.74 5.83 18.53
C PRO A 47 -5.77 6.29 17.07
N SER A 48 -6.93 6.20 16.45
CA SER A 48 -7.28 6.60 15.08
C SER A 48 -6.82 5.63 13.99
N HIS A 49 -6.01 4.64 14.34
CA HIS A 49 -5.37 3.76 13.37
C HIS A 49 -6.19 2.48 13.18
N TYR A 50 -6.50 2.16 11.93
CA TYR A 50 -6.81 0.80 11.51
C TYR A 50 -5.52 0.13 11.04
N TYR A 51 -5.20 -1.02 11.66
CA TYR A 51 -3.94 -1.72 11.44
C TYR A 51 -4.09 -2.84 10.40
N VAL A 52 -3.34 -2.71 9.31
CA VAL A 52 -3.16 -3.76 8.30
C VAL A 52 -1.80 -4.41 8.52
N LYS A 53 -1.82 -5.60 9.13
CA LYS A 53 -0.62 -6.34 9.54
C LYS A 53 -0.83 -7.85 9.41
N GLY A 54 0.26 -8.60 9.50
CA GLY A 54 0.23 -10.07 9.42
C GLY A 54 -0.44 -10.54 8.13
N ALA A 55 -1.41 -11.44 8.26
CA ALA A 55 -2.11 -12.03 7.11
C ALA A 55 -2.94 -11.04 6.26
N LYS A 56 -3.18 -9.80 6.74
CA LYS A 56 -3.84 -8.76 5.93
C LYS A 56 -2.90 -8.08 4.93
N LEU A 57 -1.59 -8.26 5.10
CA LEU A 57 -0.56 -7.70 4.23
C LEU A 57 -0.04 -8.81 3.33
N ASN A 58 0.32 -8.47 2.09
CA ASN A 58 0.87 -9.45 1.16
C ASN A 58 2.14 -10.09 1.73
N ALA A 59 2.13 -11.42 1.87
CA ALA A 59 3.24 -12.20 2.39
C ALA A 59 4.44 -12.26 1.43
N GLN A 60 4.22 -12.01 0.14
CA GLN A 60 5.22 -11.96 -0.93
C GLN A 60 5.70 -10.53 -1.21
N ARG A 61 5.33 -9.54 -0.38
CA ARG A 61 5.86 -8.17 -0.51
C ARG A 61 7.39 -8.19 -0.43
N PRO A 62 8.10 -7.30 -1.16
CA PRO A 62 9.54 -7.29 -1.16
C PRO A 62 10.12 -6.98 0.23
N GLU A 63 11.24 -7.63 0.55
CA GLU A 63 12.09 -7.31 1.70
C GLU A 63 12.97 -6.09 1.39
N ASP A 64 13.41 -5.93 0.13
CA ASP A 64 14.07 -4.73 -0.38
C ASP A 64 13.20 -4.11 -1.49
N TRP A 65 12.76 -2.88 -1.30
CA TRP A 65 11.87 -2.18 -2.24
C TRP A 65 12.64 -1.41 -3.33
N THR A 66 13.96 -1.47 -3.33
CA THR A 66 14.85 -0.81 -4.29
C THR A 66 15.49 -1.78 -5.26
N ALA A 67 15.60 -3.06 -4.90
CA ALA A 67 16.20 -4.10 -5.72
C ALA A 67 15.57 -5.48 -5.44
N PRO A 68 15.54 -6.40 -6.43
CA PRO A 68 15.95 -6.22 -7.83
C PRO A 68 14.95 -5.39 -8.66
N VAL A 69 13.78 -5.08 -8.12
CA VAL A 69 12.76 -4.22 -8.74
C VAL A 69 12.57 -2.98 -7.87
N ASP A 70 12.67 -1.80 -8.49
CA ASP A 70 12.61 -0.52 -7.80
C ASP A 70 11.15 -0.06 -7.64
N TYR A 71 10.51 -0.47 -6.54
CA TYR A 71 9.18 0.02 -6.14
C TYR A 71 9.26 1.36 -5.40
N ARG A 72 10.38 1.64 -4.71
CA ARG A 72 10.62 2.89 -3.99
C ARG A 72 10.41 4.10 -4.89
N ASN A 73 10.90 4.05 -6.13
CA ASN A 73 10.79 5.16 -7.09
C ASN A 73 9.68 4.92 -8.14
N GLY A 74 8.71 4.05 -7.82
CA GLY A 74 7.57 3.75 -8.67
C GLY A 74 6.32 4.57 -8.32
N THR A 75 5.17 3.96 -8.51
CA THR A 75 3.87 4.53 -8.15
C THR A 75 3.09 3.57 -7.26
N VAL A 76 2.24 4.12 -6.41
CA VAL A 76 1.20 3.38 -5.70
C VAL A 76 -0.15 3.74 -6.29
N HIS A 77 -0.89 2.73 -6.74
CA HIS A 77 -2.29 2.87 -7.11
C HIS A 77 -3.15 2.60 -5.87
N VAL A 78 -3.95 3.59 -5.51
CA VAL A 78 -4.88 3.53 -4.37
C VAL A 78 -6.29 3.44 -4.90
N ARG A 79 -7.00 2.38 -4.52
CA ARG A 79 -8.44 2.23 -4.75
C ARG A 79 -9.17 2.23 -3.43
N LEU A 80 -9.99 3.25 -3.20
CA LEU A 80 -10.86 3.39 -2.05
C LEU A 80 -12.32 3.26 -2.50
N GLU A 81 -12.95 2.16 -2.12
CA GLU A 81 -14.39 1.97 -2.27
C GLU A 81 -15.09 2.30 -0.96
N VAL A 82 -15.87 3.37 -0.96
CA VAL A 82 -16.67 3.83 0.16
C VAL A 82 -18.04 3.14 0.05
N ILE A 83 -18.25 2.15 0.91
CA ILE A 83 -19.43 1.28 0.91
C ILE A 83 -20.53 1.91 1.77
N GLU A 84 -20.17 2.45 2.94
CA GLU A 84 -21.10 3.16 3.83
C GLU A 84 -20.44 4.42 4.37
N LYS A 85 -21.17 5.53 4.34
CA LYS A 85 -20.75 6.82 4.88
C LYS A 85 -21.86 7.39 5.78
N PRO A 86 -21.53 8.07 6.89
CA PRO A 86 -22.55 8.78 7.67
C PRO A 86 -23.24 9.88 6.85
N PRO A 87 -24.49 10.22 7.20
CA PRO A 87 -25.20 11.32 6.55
C PRO A 87 -24.45 12.66 6.62
N GLY A 88 -24.67 13.53 5.64
CA GLY A 88 -24.20 14.92 5.66
C GLY A 88 -23.00 15.25 4.77
N SER A 89 -22.51 14.28 3.96
CA SER A 89 -21.52 14.50 2.90
C SER A 89 -20.24 15.22 3.34
N GLU A 90 -19.86 15.09 4.62
CA GLU A 90 -18.69 15.77 5.18
C GLU A 90 -17.42 15.30 4.46
N PRO A 91 -16.57 16.23 3.97
CA PRO A 91 -15.37 15.88 3.22
C PRO A 91 -14.42 15.02 4.06
N THR A 92 -14.11 13.82 3.57
CA THR A 92 -13.32 12.82 4.29
C THR A 92 -12.18 12.32 3.42
N THR A 93 -11.04 11.98 4.02
CA THR A 93 -9.90 11.35 3.35
C THR A 93 -9.24 10.35 4.30
N TRP A 94 -8.32 9.54 3.78
CA TRP A 94 -7.50 8.62 4.56
C TRP A 94 -6.02 8.93 4.37
N SER A 95 -5.28 9.02 5.48
CA SER A 95 -3.84 8.82 5.45
C SER A 95 -3.55 7.33 5.43
N VAL A 96 -2.73 6.90 4.47
CA VAL A 96 -2.28 5.52 4.30
C VAL A 96 -0.78 5.51 4.52
N CYS A 97 -0.36 4.98 5.67
CA CYS A 97 1.00 5.11 6.16
C CYS A 97 1.76 3.78 6.09
N TYR A 98 3.00 3.85 5.63
CA TYR A 98 3.91 2.72 5.49
C TYR A 98 4.77 2.65 6.73
N ILE A 99 4.75 1.51 7.41
CA ILE A 99 5.49 1.31 8.64
C ILE A 99 6.66 0.36 8.34
N PRO A 100 7.90 0.87 8.29
CA PRO A 100 9.06 0.08 7.94
C PRO A 100 9.43 -0.94 9.02
N ASN A 101 10.18 -1.96 8.61
CA ASN A 101 10.96 -2.76 9.56
C ASN A 101 12.01 -1.87 10.25
N LYS A 102 12.66 -1.00 9.48
CA LYS A 102 13.63 0.00 9.95
C LYS A 102 13.28 1.39 9.42
N GLY A 103 12.91 2.27 10.34
CA GLY A 103 12.74 3.70 10.06
C GLY A 103 14.01 4.49 10.34
N GLN A 104 14.07 5.70 9.81
CA GLN A 104 15.00 6.74 10.21
C GLN A 104 14.23 8.04 10.48
N ASN A 105 14.81 8.97 11.25
CA ASN A 105 14.14 10.20 11.70
C ASN A 105 12.77 9.90 12.36
N HIS A 106 11.66 10.24 11.70
CA HIS A 106 10.30 10.02 12.21
C HIS A 106 9.82 8.56 12.04
N GLY A 107 10.44 7.82 11.13
CA GLY A 107 10.33 6.37 11.03
C GLY A 107 9.10 5.82 10.32
N TYR A 108 8.39 6.62 9.53
CA TYR A 108 7.29 6.19 8.64
C TYR A 108 7.06 7.23 7.53
N GLY A 109 6.20 6.90 6.57
CA GLY A 109 5.73 7.83 5.54
C GLY A 109 4.24 7.66 5.27
N CYS A 110 3.55 8.67 4.74
CA CYS A 110 2.10 8.62 4.45
C CYS A 110 1.70 9.25 3.11
N ILE A 111 0.82 8.54 2.38
CA ILE A 111 0.10 9.04 1.20
C ILE A 111 -1.30 9.43 1.69
N GLY A 112 -1.94 10.35 0.98
CA GLY A 112 -3.35 10.67 1.18
C GLY A 112 -4.19 10.10 0.06
N THR A 113 -5.36 9.55 0.38
CA THR A 113 -6.41 9.35 -0.63
C THR A 113 -6.94 10.69 -1.09
N ASP A 114 -7.68 10.70 -2.21
CA ASP A 114 -8.51 11.87 -2.51
C ASP A 114 -9.60 12.06 -1.46
N VAL A 115 -10.12 13.29 -1.40
CA VAL A 115 -11.22 13.65 -0.54
C VAL A 115 -12.51 13.17 -1.18
N TYR A 116 -13.29 12.38 -0.45
CA TYR A 116 -14.62 11.91 -0.86
C TYR A 116 -15.72 12.56 -0.02
N LYS A 117 -16.90 12.66 -0.63
CA LYS A 117 -18.12 13.17 0.03
C LYS A 117 -19.26 12.17 -0.02
N GLU A 118 -19.22 11.20 -0.93
CA GLU A 118 -20.28 10.24 -1.17
C GLU A 118 -19.76 8.80 -1.09
N VAL A 119 -20.69 7.84 -1.13
CA VAL A 119 -20.36 6.44 -1.40
C VAL A 119 -19.94 6.30 -2.86
N GLY A 120 -19.00 5.40 -3.15
CA GLY A 120 -18.45 5.27 -4.50
C GLY A 120 -17.04 4.73 -4.53
N VAL A 121 -16.44 4.69 -5.71
CA VAL A 121 -15.08 4.23 -5.93
C VAL A 121 -14.20 5.43 -6.29
N TYR A 122 -13.15 5.62 -5.51
CA TYR A 122 -12.18 6.70 -5.65
C TYR A 122 -10.81 6.08 -5.90
N GLU A 123 -10.21 6.40 -7.04
CA GLU A 123 -8.95 5.82 -7.49
C GLU A 123 -7.92 6.89 -7.80
N LYS A 124 -6.67 6.65 -7.43
CA LYS A 124 -5.57 7.57 -7.69
C LYS A 124 -4.22 6.87 -7.75
N ASP A 125 -3.42 7.27 -8.73
CA ASP A 125 -2.00 6.96 -8.77
C ASP A 125 -1.20 8.05 -8.04
N ILE A 126 -0.32 7.62 -7.14
CA ILE A 126 0.53 8.52 -6.36
C ILE A 126 1.98 8.12 -6.61
N ASP A 127 2.78 9.09 -7.01
CA ASP A 127 4.23 8.93 -7.14
C ASP A 127 4.83 8.66 -5.76
N MET A 128 5.55 7.54 -5.63
CA MET A 128 6.16 7.15 -4.36
C MET A 128 7.20 8.19 -3.88
N THR A 129 7.74 9.03 -4.77
CA THR A 129 8.67 10.12 -4.43
C THR A 129 7.98 11.38 -3.91
N LYS A 130 6.65 11.51 -4.04
CA LYS A 130 5.84 12.64 -3.52
C LYS A 130 5.18 12.33 -2.18
N PHE A 131 5.45 11.15 -1.67
CA PHE A 131 4.97 10.61 -0.41
C PHE A 131 5.55 11.42 0.77
N TRP A 132 4.71 11.80 1.73
CA TRP A 132 5.19 12.54 2.90
C TRP A 132 6.12 11.63 3.71
N GLN A 133 7.30 12.14 4.06
CA GLN A 133 8.36 11.39 4.75
C GLN A 133 8.82 10.10 4.03
N HIS A 134 8.77 10.09 2.69
CA HIS A 134 9.31 9.00 1.87
C HIS A 134 10.73 8.56 2.29
N ASP A 135 11.61 9.52 2.52
CA ASP A 135 13.01 9.27 2.85
C ASP A 135 13.23 8.87 4.31
N ASP A 136 12.21 8.89 5.16
CA ASP A 136 12.31 8.41 6.55
C ASP A 136 12.15 6.88 6.66
N ILE A 137 11.93 6.21 5.53
CA ILE A 137 11.81 4.75 5.42
C ILE A 137 13.11 4.19 4.83
N VAL A 138 13.73 3.23 5.53
CA VAL A 138 14.84 2.46 4.98
C VAL A 138 14.28 1.37 4.08
N TRP A 139 13.99 1.73 2.82
CA TRP A 139 13.31 0.87 1.84
C TRP A 139 14.01 -0.46 1.53
N THR A 140 15.32 -0.53 1.74
CA THR A 140 16.11 -1.78 1.60
C THR A 140 15.83 -2.80 2.68
N GLU A 141 15.09 -2.42 3.73
CA GLU A 141 14.69 -3.30 4.85
C GLU A 141 13.18 -3.58 4.82
N GLY A 142 12.45 -3.02 3.86
CA GLY A 142 11.04 -3.30 3.63
C GLY A 142 10.11 -2.80 4.74
N ILE A 143 8.86 -3.25 4.67
CA ILE A 143 7.78 -2.81 5.57
C ILE A 143 7.15 -3.97 6.34
N LYS A 144 6.68 -3.68 7.56
CA LYS A 144 5.99 -4.64 8.43
C LYS A 144 4.48 -4.46 8.47
N GLU A 145 4.01 -3.22 8.36
CA GLU A 145 2.60 -2.89 8.55
C GLU A 145 2.19 -1.71 7.68
N MET A 146 0.88 -1.60 7.46
CA MET A 146 0.24 -0.42 6.89
C MET A 146 -0.78 0.12 7.89
N HIS A 147 -0.78 1.43 8.09
CA HIS A 147 -1.65 2.10 9.05
C HIS A 147 -2.61 3.03 8.32
N LEU A 148 -3.91 2.84 8.51
CA LEU A 148 -4.94 3.64 7.85
C LEU A 148 -5.58 4.57 8.88
N VAL A 149 -5.60 5.87 8.58
CA VAL A 149 -6.11 6.89 9.50
C VAL A 149 -7.11 7.77 8.77
N ILE A 150 -8.37 7.73 9.18
CA ILE A 150 -9.41 8.63 8.67
C ILE A 150 -9.17 10.07 9.14
N LYS A 151 -9.27 11.00 8.20
CA LYS A 151 -9.03 12.43 8.39
C LYS A 151 -10.16 13.26 7.79
N ASP A 152 -10.31 14.49 8.27
CA ASP A 152 -11.01 15.54 7.56
C ASP A 152 -10.12 16.15 6.44
N ASN A 153 -10.61 17.20 5.77
CA ASN A 153 -9.88 17.85 4.67
C ASN A 153 -8.78 18.84 5.10
N SER A 154 -8.51 19.04 6.40
CA SER A 154 -7.60 20.06 6.93
C SER A 154 -6.10 19.83 6.69
N GLY A 155 -5.72 18.95 5.75
CA GLY A 155 -4.31 18.76 5.37
C GLY A 155 -3.52 17.89 6.35
N GLY A 156 -4.11 16.79 6.84
CA GLY A 156 -3.40 15.73 7.57
C GLY A 156 -3.39 15.85 9.09
N GLN A 157 -3.71 17.02 9.65
CA GLN A 157 -3.80 17.22 11.12
C GLN A 157 -5.19 16.86 11.68
N GLY A 158 -6.24 16.96 10.87
CA GLY A 158 -7.62 16.73 11.33
C GLY A 158 -7.97 15.25 11.45
N HIS A 159 -7.47 14.62 12.50
CA HIS A 159 -7.96 13.31 12.93
C HIS A 159 -9.47 13.38 13.19
N ALA A 160 -10.26 12.69 12.38
CA ALA A 160 -11.71 12.79 12.42
C ALA A 160 -12.30 12.44 13.80
N HIS A 161 -11.70 11.49 14.52
CA HIS A 161 -12.16 11.08 15.84
C HIS A 161 -12.00 12.17 16.92
N LYS A 162 -11.17 13.20 16.68
CA LYS A 162 -10.99 14.33 17.60
C LYS A 162 -11.93 15.49 17.29
N ARG A 163 -12.66 15.45 16.18
CA ARG A 163 -13.59 16.53 15.84
C ARG A 163 -14.78 16.54 16.81
N PRO A 164 -15.31 17.72 17.15
CA PRO A 164 -16.54 17.83 17.93
C PRO A 164 -17.75 17.16 17.26
N ASP A 165 -17.80 17.17 15.92
CA ASP A 165 -18.84 16.59 15.07
C ASP A 165 -18.38 15.26 14.41
N HIS A 166 -17.70 14.41 15.19
CA HIS A 166 -17.12 13.17 14.69
C HIS A 166 -18.15 12.20 14.09
N GLU A 167 -19.43 12.29 14.47
CA GLU A 167 -20.54 11.49 13.93
C GLU A 167 -20.70 11.62 12.41
N LYS A 168 -20.17 12.68 11.80
CA LYS A 168 -20.13 12.85 10.34
C LYS A 168 -19.12 11.94 9.63
N PHE A 169 -18.22 11.30 10.40
CA PHE A 169 -17.14 10.45 9.89
C PHE A 169 -17.30 8.98 10.30
N PHE A 170 -18.05 8.71 11.37
CA PHE A 170 -18.21 7.36 11.92
C PHE A 170 -19.69 6.98 12.13
N PRO A 171 -20.04 5.70 11.95
CA PRO A 171 -19.21 4.65 11.35
C PRO A 171 -19.07 4.85 9.85
N THR A 172 -17.93 4.44 9.28
CA THR A 172 -17.77 4.35 7.82
C THR A 172 -17.30 2.96 7.47
N LYS A 173 -17.76 2.43 6.34
CA LYS A 173 -17.33 1.14 5.81
C LYS A 173 -16.68 1.34 4.46
N VAL A 174 -15.47 0.80 4.32
CA VAL A 174 -14.69 0.94 3.09
C VAL A 174 -14.03 -0.39 2.71
N ARG A 175 -13.75 -0.56 1.42
CA ARG A 175 -12.75 -1.49 0.93
C ARG A 175 -11.59 -0.67 0.37
N MET A 176 -10.39 -0.88 0.90
CA MET A 176 -9.18 -0.21 0.42
C MET A 176 -8.23 -1.24 -0.16
N THR A 177 -7.83 -1.00 -1.41
CA THR A 177 -6.82 -1.78 -2.12
C THR A 177 -5.63 -0.89 -2.41
N ILE A 178 -4.43 -1.36 -2.06
CA ILE A 178 -3.17 -0.69 -2.36
C ILE A 178 -2.36 -1.58 -3.27
N VAL A 179 -1.99 -1.06 -4.43
CA VAL A 179 -1.19 -1.76 -5.44
C VAL A 179 0.11 -1.00 -5.62
N GLN A 180 1.22 -1.71 -5.47
CA GLN A 180 2.53 -1.17 -5.78
C GLN A 180 2.87 -1.44 -7.23
N VAL A 181 3.44 -0.44 -7.89
CA VAL A 181 3.88 -0.49 -9.28
C VAL A 181 5.32 -0.03 -9.32
N SER A 182 6.18 -0.80 -9.97
CA SER A 182 7.60 -0.53 -10.05
C SER A 182 7.90 0.69 -10.93
N LYS A 183 9.08 1.26 -10.73
CA LYS A 183 9.59 2.38 -11.52
C LYS A 183 9.53 2.07 -13.01
N GLY A 184 8.86 2.95 -13.76
CA GLY A 184 8.73 2.85 -15.22
C GLY A 184 7.60 1.95 -15.70
N ALA A 185 7.02 1.12 -14.84
CA ALA A 185 5.82 0.35 -15.13
C ALA A 185 4.57 1.23 -15.01
N LYS A 186 3.43 0.70 -15.45
CA LYS A 186 2.11 1.33 -15.32
C LYS A 186 1.16 0.36 -14.65
N TYR A 187 0.25 0.91 -13.86
CA TYR A 187 -0.82 0.14 -13.26
C TYR A 187 -1.69 -0.54 -14.34
N ASP A 188 -1.88 -1.84 -14.18
CA ASP A 188 -2.78 -2.69 -14.96
C ASP A 188 -3.87 -3.29 -14.05
N PRO A 189 -5.13 -2.82 -14.15
CA PRO A 189 -6.23 -3.33 -13.32
C PRO A 189 -6.56 -4.79 -13.59
N LYS A 190 -6.16 -5.37 -14.74
CA LYS A 190 -6.46 -6.77 -15.07
C LYS A 190 -5.69 -7.77 -14.22
N GLN A 191 -4.60 -7.32 -13.58
CA GLN A 191 -3.76 -8.16 -12.73
C GLN A 191 -4.27 -8.23 -11.28
N LEU A 192 -5.41 -7.57 -10.99
CA LEU A 192 -6.04 -7.62 -9.69
C LEU A 192 -7.14 -8.70 -9.67
N PRO A 193 -6.97 -9.78 -8.87
CA PRO A 193 -8.04 -10.76 -8.72
C PRO A 193 -9.22 -10.14 -7.96
N ASN A 194 -10.45 -10.42 -8.43
CA ASN A 194 -11.69 -10.13 -7.69
C ASN A 194 -11.94 -8.64 -7.35
N LEU A 195 -11.53 -7.70 -8.20
CA LEU A 195 -12.07 -6.36 -8.13
C LEU A 195 -13.55 -6.35 -8.57
N PRO A 196 -14.46 -5.74 -7.80
CA PRO A 196 -15.78 -5.39 -8.31
C PRO A 196 -15.56 -4.46 -9.53
N PRO A 197 -16.40 -4.56 -10.58
CA PRO A 197 -16.31 -3.63 -11.69
C PRO A 197 -16.27 -2.19 -11.18
N ALA A 198 -15.37 -1.36 -11.74
CA ALA A 198 -15.50 0.08 -11.55
C ALA A 198 -16.93 0.50 -11.96
N PRO A 199 -17.60 1.41 -11.23
CA PRO A 199 -18.87 1.94 -11.66
C PRO A 199 -18.75 2.44 -13.10
N LEU A 200 -19.64 1.99 -13.99
CA LEU A 200 -19.49 2.13 -15.45
C LEU A 200 -19.50 3.58 -15.97
N ASP A 201 -19.66 4.58 -15.12
CA ASP A 201 -20.01 5.93 -15.56
C ASP A 201 -19.00 7.02 -15.18
N GLY A 202 -17.83 6.67 -14.63
CA GLY A 202 -16.70 7.61 -14.49
C GLY A 202 -17.06 8.94 -13.81
N LYS A 203 -18.00 8.94 -12.87
CA LYS A 203 -18.37 10.11 -12.07
C LYS A 203 -17.98 9.88 -10.60
N PRO A 204 -17.39 10.89 -9.95
CA PRO A 204 -16.97 10.84 -8.55
C PRO A 204 -18.15 10.72 -7.56
#